data_AF-A0A140FA59-F1
#
_entry.id   AF-A0A140FA59-F1
#
_cell.length_a   1.000
_cell.length_b   1.000
_cell.length_c   1.000
_cell.angle_alpha   90.00
_cell.angle_beta   90.00
_cell.angle_gamma   90.00
#
_symmetry.space_group_name_H-M   'P 1'
#
loop_
_entity.id
_entity.type
_entity.pdbx_description
1 polymer ?
#
loop_
_entity_poly.entity_id
_entity_poly.type
_entity_poly.pdbx_seq_one_letter_code
_entity_poly.pdbx_strand_id
1 'polypeptide(L)'
;LPDKWPNISHFHTMRINQPAGWYYTSDALRKICDIWEEHGSGLTNMHGSTGDIILLGTRTEQLEPVFEKLGKIDFDIGGSGSDLRTPSCCCGKSRCEWACYDTMQSCYDLTMHY
;
A
#
# COMPACT_ATOMS: atom_id res chain seq x y z
N LEU A 1 13.81 -0.55 26.72
CA LEU A 1 12.72 0.06 25.90
C LEU A 1 11.66 -1.00 25.56
N PRO A 2 12.02 -2.17 25.00
CA PRO A 2 11.06 -3.26 24.77
C PRO A 2 10.32 -3.69 26.04
N ASP A 3 11.01 -3.79 27.18
CA ASP A 3 10.38 -4.19 28.46
C ASP A 3 9.40 -3.15 28.99
N LYS A 4 9.60 -1.87 28.63
CA LYS A 4 8.69 -0.79 29.02
C LYS A 4 7.44 -0.80 28.14
N TRP A 5 7.62 -1.01 26.83
CA TRP A 5 6.54 -0.99 25.83
C TRP A 5 6.54 -2.27 24.96
N PRO A 6 6.14 -3.43 25.53
CA PRO A 6 6.29 -4.72 24.87
C PRO A 6 5.46 -4.85 23.58
N ASN A 7 4.32 -4.15 23.50
CA ASN A 7 3.41 -4.20 22.35
C ASN A 7 3.98 -3.53 21.08
N ILE A 8 4.96 -2.64 21.24
CA ILE A 8 5.67 -1.97 20.12
C ILE A 8 7.14 -2.39 20.05
N SER A 9 7.49 -3.51 20.69
CA SER A 9 8.83 -4.10 20.57
C SER A 9 9.17 -4.47 19.12
N HIS A 10 8.15 -4.86 18.35
CA HIS A 10 8.17 -4.96 16.90
C HIS A 10 7.08 -4.03 16.37
N PHE A 11 7.41 -3.20 15.39
CA PHE A 11 6.48 -2.22 14.84
C PHE A 11 6.82 -1.95 13.37
N HIS A 12 6.81 -3.03 12.59
CA HIS A 12 7.19 -3.02 11.18
C HIS A 12 6.17 -2.31 10.32
N THR A 13 6.64 -1.62 9.30
CA THR A 13 5.79 -0.97 8.30
C THR A 13 5.70 -1.85 7.06
N MET A 14 4.48 -2.12 6.59
CA MET A 14 4.26 -2.74 5.29
C MET A 14 3.81 -1.68 4.28
N ARG A 15 4.42 -1.69 3.10
CA ARG A 15 4.09 -0.82 1.97
C ARG A 15 3.25 -1.64 1.01
N ILE A 16 2.04 -1.18 0.70
CA ILE A 16 1.11 -1.87 -0.18
C ILE A 16 0.90 -1.01 -1.41
N ASN A 17 1.07 -1.60 -2.59
CA ASN A 17 0.97 -0.91 -3.86
C ASN A 17 -0.46 -0.38 -4.07
N GLN A 18 -0.58 0.92 -4.37
CA GLN A 18 -1.86 1.59 -4.60
C GLN A 18 -2.32 1.44 -6.06
N PRO A 19 -3.63 1.48 -6.34
CA PRO A 19 -4.13 1.74 -7.69
C PRO A 19 -3.65 3.12 -8.19
N ALA A 20 -3.30 3.19 -9.48
CA ALA A 20 -2.89 4.43 -10.13
C ALA A 20 -3.91 5.56 -9.87
N GLY A 21 -3.42 6.76 -9.54
CA GLY A 21 -4.26 7.91 -9.21
C GLY A 21 -5.04 7.82 -7.88
N TRP A 22 -4.80 6.81 -7.04
CA TRP A 22 -5.41 6.62 -5.72
C TRP A 22 -6.94 6.57 -5.73
N TYR A 23 -7.53 5.94 -6.75
CA TYR A 23 -8.97 5.70 -6.81
C TYR A 23 -9.33 4.39 -6.12
N TYR A 24 -10.33 4.43 -5.23
CA TYR A 24 -10.76 3.26 -4.48
C TYR A 24 -12.28 3.11 -4.49
N THR A 25 -12.75 1.87 -4.44
CA THR A 25 -14.09 1.57 -3.96
C THR A 25 -14.07 1.48 -2.43
N SER A 26 -15.21 1.76 -1.80
CA SER A 26 -15.32 1.59 -0.35
C SER A 26 -15.17 0.13 0.09
N ASP A 27 -15.50 -0.82 -0.79
CA ASP A 27 -15.31 -2.26 -0.55
C ASP A 27 -13.83 -2.63 -0.46
N ALA A 28 -13.00 -2.15 -1.40
CA ALA A 28 -11.55 -2.41 -1.38
C ALA A 28 -10.88 -1.90 -0.10
N LEU A 29 -11.21 -0.67 0.31
CA LEU A 29 -10.65 -0.09 1.54
C LEU A 29 -11.11 -0.84 2.80
N ARG A 30 -12.39 -1.24 2.88
CA ARG A 30 -12.87 -2.02 4.02
C ARG A 30 -12.15 -3.36 4.14
N LYS A 31 -11.94 -4.07 3.04
CA LYS A 31 -11.17 -5.33 3.04
C LYS A 31 -9.74 -5.14 3.54
N ILE A 32 -9.06 -4.06 3.14
CA ILE A 32 -7.72 -3.74 3.69
C ILE A 32 -7.79 -3.44 5.19
N CYS A 33 -8.78 -2.66 5.63
CA CYS A 33 -9.01 -2.39 7.05
C CYS A 33 -9.25 -3.66 7.86
N ASP A 34 -10.10 -4.58 7.38
CA ASP A 34 -10.41 -5.83 8.07
C ASP A 34 -9.14 -6.70 8.25
N ILE A 35 -8.31 -6.80 7.20
CA ILE A 35 -7.01 -7.49 7.28
C ILE A 35 -6.08 -6.82 8.29
N TRP A 36 -6.00 -5.48 8.25
CA TRP A 36 -5.07 -4.74 9.09
C TRP A 36 -5.50 -4.65 10.55
N GLU A 37 -6.81 -4.69 10.83
CA GLU A 37 -7.35 -4.81 12.18
C GLU A 37 -7.01 -6.17 12.79
N GLU A 38 -7.08 -7.25 12.01
CA GLU A 38 -6.77 -8.60 12.49
C GLU A 38 -5.26 -8.80 12.76
N HIS A 39 -4.39 -8.20 11.96
CA HIS A 39 -2.96 -8.54 11.94
C HIS A 39 -2.00 -7.40 12.26
N GLY A 40 -2.49 -6.16 12.40
CA GLY A 40 -1.67 -4.98 12.55
C GLY A 40 -2.08 -4.12 13.75
N SER A 41 -1.58 -2.89 13.75
CA SER A 41 -1.88 -1.91 14.79
C SER A 41 -3.22 -1.17 14.57
N GLY A 42 -3.83 -1.32 13.39
CA GLY A 42 -4.93 -0.48 12.93
C GLY A 42 -4.51 0.94 12.48
N LEU A 43 -3.24 1.32 12.61
CA LEU A 43 -2.73 2.63 12.17
C LEU A 43 -2.25 2.58 10.73
N THR A 44 -2.52 3.65 9.97
CA THR A 44 -2.13 3.76 8.57
C THR A 44 -1.63 5.15 8.21
N ASN A 45 -0.77 5.26 7.19
CA ASN A 45 -0.67 6.49 6.39
C ASN A 45 -1.37 6.27 5.04
N MET A 46 -2.25 7.21 4.69
CA MET A 46 -2.96 7.26 3.42
C MET A 46 -2.58 8.58 2.72
N HIS A 47 -1.44 8.66 2.05
CA HIS A 47 -0.50 7.60 1.64
C HIS A 47 0.94 7.91 2.07
N GLY A 48 1.88 6.99 1.82
CA GLY A 48 3.30 7.31 1.86
C GLY A 48 3.68 8.27 0.73
N SER A 49 4.76 9.06 0.89
CA SER A 49 5.12 10.11 -0.07
C SER A 49 5.40 9.61 -1.50
N THR A 50 5.81 8.34 -1.65
CA THR A 50 6.00 7.70 -2.96
C THR A 50 4.67 7.32 -3.60
N GLY A 51 3.68 6.88 -2.80
CA GLY A 51 2.34 6.54 -3.24
C GLY A 51 1.69 5.40 -2.47
N ASP A 52 2.48 4.55 -1.82
CA ASP A 52 2.01 3.31 -1.18
C ASP A 52 0.97 3.57 -0.07
N ILE A 53 0.04 2.64 0.08
CA ILE A 53 -0.71 2.52 1.34
C ILE A 53 0.27 2.03 2.39
N ILE A 54 0.31 2.70 3.55
CA ILE A 54 1.21 2.35 4.63
C ILE A 54 0.41 1.70 5.74
N LEU A 55 0.65 0.41 5.95
CA LEU A 55 0.16 -0.33 7.10
C LEU A 55 1.22 -0.23 8.21
N LEU A 56 0.95 0.61 9.21
CA LEU A 56 1.96 1.10 10.14
C LEU A 56 2.00 0.31 11.44
N GLY A 57 2.90 -0.65 11.55
CA GLY A 57 3.16 -1.35 12.80
C GLY A 57 2.50 -2.73 12.84
N THR A 58 3.32 -3.75 12.64
CA THR A 58 2.99 -5.13 12.97
C THR A 58 4.23 -5.88 13.47
N ARG A 59 4.06 -7.14 13.85
CA ARG A 59 5.13 -8.03 14.30
C ARG A 59 5.67 -8.87 13.15
N THR A 60 6.85 -9.45 13.32
CA THR A 60 7.51 -10.25 12.27
C THR A 60 6.66 -11.44 11.84
N GLU A 61 5.98 -12.08 12.79
CA GLU A 61 5.19 -13.29 12.56
C GLU A 61 3.90 -13.01 11.75
N GLN A 62 3.51 -11.75 11.61
CA GLN A 62 2.30 -11.32 10.90
C GLN A 62 2.58 -10.86 9.47
N LEU A 63 3.84 -10.74 9.06
CA LEU A 63 4.18 -10.24 7.71
C LEU A 63 3.62 -11.15 6.60
N GLU A 64 3.87 -12.46 6.70
CA GLU A 64 3.40 -13.44 5.71
C GLU A 64 1.86 -13.59 5.72
N PRO A 65 1.18 -13.71 6.89
CA PRO A 65 -0.29 -13.72 6.94
C PRO A 65 -0.96 -12.50 6.29
N VAL A 66 -0.41 -11.30 6.51
CA VAL A 66 -0.92 -10.07 5.88
C VAL A 66 -0.72 -10.11 4.38
N PHE A 67 0.47 -10.50 3.92
CA PHE A 67 0.78 -10.64 2.50
C PHE A 67 -0.18 -11.61 1.79
N GLU A 68 -0.38 -12.81 2.35
CA GLU A 68 -1.28 -13.82 1.77
C GLU A 68 -2.73 -13.31 1.65
N LYS A 69 -3.22 -12.60 2.67
CA LYS A 69 -4.58 -12.05 2.66
C LYS A 69 -4.74 -10.88 1.70
N LEU A 70 -3.73 -10.01 1.57
CA LEU A 70 -3.73 -8.94 0.59
C LEU A 70 -3.77 -9.49 -0.85
N GLY A 71 -2.98 -10.54 -1.13
CA GLY A 71 -3.00 -11.21 -2.43
C GLY A 71 -4.37 -11.79 -2.80
N LYS A 72 -5.17 -12.23 -1.82
CA LYS A 72 -6.55 -12.71 -2.04
C LYS A 72 -7.57 -11.61 -2.38
N ILE A 73 -7.20 -10.34 -2.17
CA ILE A 73 -8.02 -9.18 -2.51
C ILE A 73 -7.36 -8.30 -3.59
N ASP A 74 -6.44 -8.88 -4.38
CA ASP A 74 -5.75 -8.24 -5.51
C ASP A 74 -4.89 -7.03 -5.12
N PHE A 75 -4.30 -7.04 -3.92
CA PHE A 75 -3.26 -6.09 -3.50
C PHE A 75 -1.91 -6.79 -3.34
N ASP A 76 -0.85 -6.13 -3.77
CA ASP A 76 0.53 -6.60 -3.64
C ASP A 76 1.37 -5.60 -2.84
N ILE A 77 2.57 -6.01 -2.44
CA ILE A 77 3.53 -5.16 -1.75
C ILE A 77 4.10 -4.08 -2.69
N GLY A 78 4.36 -2.91 -2.12
CA GLY A 78 5.10 -1.84 -2.76
C GLY A 78 6.61 -1.97 -2.58
N GLY A 79 7.37 -1.12 -3.28
CA GLY A 79 8.83 -1.18 -3.30
C GLY A 79 9.56 -0.58 -2.09
N SER A 80 10.68 -1.19 -1.70
CA SER A 80 11.62 -0.66 -0.72
C SER A 80 13.04 -1.26 -0.88
N GLY A 81 14.08 -0.48 -0.57
CA GLY A 81 15.47 -0.92 -0.72
C GLY A 81 16.11 -0.44 -2.03
N SER A 82 17.04 -1.20 -2.58
CA SER A 82 17.73 -0.87 -3.84
C SER A 82 17.00 -1.50 -5.03
N ASP A 83 15.75 -1.10 -5.23
CA ASP A 83 14.78 -1.62 -6.19
C ASP A 83 14.09 -0.49 -6.98
N LEU A 84 13.28 -0.86 -7.98
CA LEU A 84 12.30 0.07 -8.55
C LEU A 84 11.21 0.29 -7.51
N ARG A 85 11.07 1.53 -7.04
CA ARG A 85 10.00 1.90 -6.10
C ARG A 85 8.68 2.00 -6.83
N THR A 86 7.60 1.89 -6.05
CA THR A 86 6.23 2.01 -6.51
C THR A 86 6.04 3.26 -7.37
N PRO A 87 5.76 3.11 -8.68
CA PRO A 87 5.40 4.24 -9.52
C PRO A 87 4.12 4.93 -9.02
N SER A 88 4.03 6.24 -9.22
CA SER A 88 2.81 6.99 -8.95
C SER A 88 2.60 8.07 -10.02
N CYS A 89 1.36 8.53 -10.14
CA CYS A 89 0.97 9.47 -11.18
C CYS A 89 -0.13 10.41 -10.70
N CYS A 90 -0.31 11.55 -11.38
CA CYS A 90 -1.50 12.37 -11.17
C CYS A 90 -2.76 11.65 -11.69
N CYS A 91 -3.94 12.22 -11.39
CA CYS A 91 -5.22 11.66 -11.87
C CYS A 91 -5.36 11.64 -13.40
N GLY A 92 -4.51 12.36 -14.14
CA GLY A 92 -4.47 12.29 -15.60
C GLY A 92 -5.81 12.55 -16.26
N LYS A 93 -6.08 11.80 -17.34
CA LYS A 93 -7.30 11.94 -18.14
C LYS A 93 -8.58 11.54 -17.41
N SER A 94 -8.48 10.90 -16.24
CA SER A 94 -9.68 10.54 -15.46
C SER A 94 -10.46 11.76 -14.97
N ARG A 95 -9.78 12.88 -14.71
CA ARG A 95 -10.42 14.10 -14.20
C ARG A 95 -9.66 15.41 -14.47
N CYS A 96 -8.71 15.42 -15.40
CA CYS A 96 -7.97 16.62 -15.80
C CYS A 96 -7.98 16.77 -17.32
N GLU A 97 -8.51 17.89 -17.81
CA GLU A 97 -8.60 18.26 -19.22
C GLU A 97 -7.25 18.66 -19.84
N TRP A 98 -6.21 18.82 -19.02
CA TRP A 98 -4.83 19.13 -19.46
C TRP A 98 -3.93 17.91 -19.58
N ALA A 99 -4.46 16.69 -19.39
CA ALA A 99 -3.68 15.48 -19.47
C ALA A 99 -3.31 15.13 -20.93
N CYS A 100 -2.04 15.29 -21.28
CA CYS A 100 -1.54 15.04 -22.65
C CYS A 100 -1.41 13.55 -23.03
N TYR A 101 -1.35 12.65 -22.05
CA TYR A 101 -1.30 11.20 -22.25
C TYR A 101 -2.01 10.47 -21.09
N ASP A 102 -2.20 9.15 -21.21
CA ASP A 102 -2.85 8.37 -20.16
C ASP A 102 -1.86 8.02 -19.04
N THR A 103 -1.74 8.93 -18.07
CA THR A 103 -0.79 8.79 -16.96
C THR A 103 -1.09 7.58 -16.08
N MET A 104 -2.37 7.24 -15.90
CA MET A 104 -2.79 6.13 -15.05
C MET A 104 -2.49 4.79 -15.72
N GLN A 105 -2.78 4.66 -17.02
CA GLN A 105 -2.43 3.46 -17.78
C GLN A 105 -0.91 3.26 -17.83
N SER A 106 -0.13 4.32 -18.13
CA SER A 106 1.32 4.21 -18.14
C SER A 106 1.91 3.85 -16.77
N CYS A 107 1.35 4.39 -15.68
CA CYS A 107 1.77 4.03 -14.33
C CYS A 107 1.53 2.54 -14.07
N TYR A 108 0.32 2.04 -14.35
CA TYR A 108 -0.04 0.64 -14.16
C TYR A 108 0.82 -0.30 -15.02
N ASP A 109 0.98 -0.01 -16.30
CA ASP A 109 1.75 -0.84 -17.23
C ASP A 109 3.22 -0.97 -16.80
N LEU A 110 3.83 0.14 -16.37
CA LEU A 110 5.21 0.12 -15.88
C LEU A 110 5.34 -0.66 -14.56
N THR A 111 4.37 -0.55 -13.65
CA THR A 111 4.32 -1.32 -12.40
C THR A 111 4.16 -2.82 -12.65
N MET A 112 3.44 -3.23 -13.69
CA MET A 112 3.24 -4.65 -14.01
C MET A 112 4.39 -5.23 -14.85
N HIS A 113 5.12 -4.38 -15.57
CA HIS A 113 6.19 -4.82 -16.46
C HIS A 113 7.52 -5.07 -15.74
N TYR A 114 7.81 -4.33 -14.67
CA TYR A 114 9.05 -4.37 -13.90
C TYR A 114 8.82 -4.80 -12.46
#